data_AF-A0AAD5Z3X6-F1
#
_entry.id   AF-A0AAD5Z3X6-F1
#
_cell.length_a   1.000
_cell.length_b   1.000
_cell.length_c   1.000
_cell.angle_alpha   90.00
_cell.angle_beta   90.00
_cell.angle_gamma   90.00
#
_symmetry.space_group_name_H-M   'P 1'
#
loop_
_entity.id
_entity.type
_entity.pdbx_description
1 polymer ?
#
loop_
_entity_poly.entity_id
_entity_poly.type
_entity_poly.pdbx_seq_one_letter_code
_entity_poly.pdbx_strand_id
1 'polypeptide(L)'
;MADWSDLTNDVLEYIARLLSFTDHCRFSAVCRNWRSVSKRRCYPPAPQLPWLVLDEEHDTRQRKFYSLSEDKHYSIDIPELYGRYICGSSHGWFFVVDIKITGILINPFTRECYELPVYHPYQPLVTM
;
A
#
# COMPACT_ATOMS: atom_id res chain seq x y z
N MET A 1 -29.76 3.13 22.43
CA MET A 1 -28.77 2.88 21.36
C MET A 1 -27.51 2.39 22.05
N ALA A 2 -26.94 1.26 21.66
CA ALA A 2 -25.74 0.74 22.32
C ALA A 2 -24.53 1.63 21.99
N ASP A 3 -23.67 1.90 22.98
CA ASP A 3 -22.42 2.60 22.75
C ASP A 3 -21.36 1.60 22.27
N TRP A 4 -21.02 1.68 20.99
CA TRP A 4 -19.99 0.84 20.37
C TRP A 4 -18.57 1.33 20.67
N SER A 5 -18.42 2.47 21.34
CA SER A 5 -17.12 3.04 21.73
C SER A 5 -16.43 2.19 22.81
N ASP A 6 -17.21 1.45 23.61
CA ASP A 6 -16.76 0.63 24.74
C ASP A 6 -16.48 -0.84 24.38
N LEU A 7 -16.44 -1.17 23.09
CA LEU A 7 -15.99 -2.49 22.62
C LEU A 7 -14.57 -2.81 23.13
N THR A 8 -14.36 -4.05 23.56
CA THR A 8 -13.02 -4.49 23.97
C THR A 8 -12.06 -4.50 22.78
N ASN A 9 -10.77 -4.28 23.05
CA ASN A 9 -9.75 -4.27 22.01
C ASN A 9 -9.70 -5.58 21.22
N ASP A 10 -9.96 -6.72 21.86
CA ASP A 10 -9.98 -8.03 21.18
C ASP A 10 -11.05 -8.10 20.09
N VAL A 11 -12.24 -7.54 20.36
CA VAL A 11 -13.34 -7.50 19.38
C VAL A 11 -13.02 -6.49 18.28
N LEU A 12 -12.46 -5.33 18.63
CA LEU A 12 -12.01 -4.34 17.64
C LEU A 12 -10.91 -4.89 16.73
N GLU A 13 -9.95 -5.64 17.27
CA GLU A 13 -8.90 -6.31 16.52
C GLU A 13 -9.48 -7.38 15.60
N TYR A 14 -10.43 -8.17 16.08
CA TYR A 14 -11.13 -9.16 15.27
C TYR A 14 -11.89 -8.51 14.10
N ILE A 15 -12.66 -7.45 14.36
CA ILE A 15 -13.36 -6.69 13.31
C ILE A 15 -12.36 -6.14 12.31
N ALA A 16 -11.29 -5.47 12.77
CA ALA A 16 -10.29 -4.84 11.91
C ALA A 16 -9.63 -5.82 10.92
N ARG A 17 -9.51 -7.11 11.28
CA ARG A 17 -8.97 -8.18 10.41
C ARG A 17 -9.91 -8.57 9.28
N LEU A 18 -11.21 -8.35 9.43
CA LEU A 18 -12.22 -8.68 8.43
C LEU A 18 -12.47 -7.55 7.43
N LEU A 19 -11.93 -6.36 7.70
CA LEU A 19 -12.19 -5.19 6.89
C LEU A 19 -11.33 -5.17 5.62
N SER A 20 -11.95 -4.65 4.55
CA SER A 20 -11.23 -4.19 3.37
C SER A 20 -10.22 -3.10 3.75
N PHE A 21 -9.31 -2.79 2.84
CA PHE A 21 -8.36 -1.70 3.09
C PHE A 21 -9.07 -0.37 3.38
N THR A 22 -10.06 0.02 2.58
CA THR A 22 -10.80 1.28 2.76
C THR A 22 -11.63 1.32 4.02
N ASP A 23 -12.31 0.23 4.35
CA ASP A 23 -13.10 0.16 5.57
C ASP A 23 -12.21 0.20 6.80
N HIS A 24 -11.01 -0.37 6.71
CA HIS A 24 -10.03 -0.24 7.78
C HIS A 24 -9.56 1.21 7.96
N CYS A 25 -9.35 1.97 6.88
CA CYS A 25 -9.07 3.40 6.98
C CYS A 25 -10.20 4.15 7.71
N ARG A 26 -11.46 3.87 7.35
CA ARG A 26 -12.65 4.46 7.99
C ARG A 26 -12.76 4.05 9.45
N PHE A 27 -12.53 2.78 9.76
CA PHE A 27 -12.50 2.24 11.12
C PHE A 27 -11.46 2.97 11.98
N SER A 28 -10.26 3.23 11.44
CA SER A 28 -9.20 3.97 12.15
C SER A 28 -9.53 5.47 12.38
N ALA A 29 -10.57 5.97 11.71
CA ALA A 29 -11.01 7.36 11.80
C ALA A 29 -12.14 7.58 12.83
N VAL A 30 -12.70 6.52 13.42
CA VAL A 30 -13.83 6.60 14.36
C VAL A 30 -13.45 7.32 15.65
N CYS A 31 -12.48 6.81 16.40
CA CYS A 31 -12.00 7.41 17.65
C CYS A 31 -10.53 7.04 17.93
N ARG A 32 -9.94 7.60 18.99
CA ARG A 32 -8.54 7.33 19.37
C ARG A 32 -8.29 5.85 19.69
N ASN A 33 -9.25 5.18 20.33
CA ASN A 33 -9.13 3.77 20.69
C ASN A 33 -9.07 2.89 19.43
N TRP A 34 -10.03 3.06 18.53
CA TRP A 34 -10.11 2.31 17.28
C TRP A 34 -8.88 2.57 16.40
N ARG A 35 -8.42 3.82 16.31
CA ARG A 35 -7.16 4.18 15.64
C ARG A 35 -5.96 3.45 16.23
N SER A 36 -5.88 3.33 17.56
CA SER A 36 -4.78 2.65 18.23
C SER A 36 -4.76 1.17 17.86
N VAL A 37 -5.92 0.51 17.88
CA VAL A 37 -6.10 -0.88 17.45
C VAL A 37 -5.71 -1.06 15.99
N SER A 38 -6.18 -0.20 15.08
CA SER A 38 -5.83 -0.24 13.66
C SER A 38 -4.34 -0.19 13.35
N LYS A 39 -3.54 0.47 14.20
CA LYS A 39 -2.09 0.57 14.00
C LYS A 39 -1.36 -0.73 14.34
N ARG A 40 -1.97 -1.62 15.11
CA ARG A 40 -1.39 -2.92 15.50
C ARG A 40 -1.49 -3.97 14.39
N ARG A 41 -1.59 -3.54 13.12
CA ARG A 41 -1.78 -4.43 11.99
C ARG A 41 -0.62 -5.43 11.90
N CYS A 42 -0.90 -6.66 12.31
CA CYS A 42 -0.01 -7.81 12.14
C CYS A 42 -0.50 -8.77 11.04
N TYR A 43 -1.56 -8.41 10.32
CA TYR A 43 -2.26 -9.33 9.43
C TYR A 43 -2.47 -8.71 8.04
N PRO A 44 -2.36 -9.52 6.97
CA PRO A 44 -2.77 -9.09 5.65
C PRO A 44 -4.26 -8.70 5.68
N PRO A 45 -4.68 -7.67 4.92
CA PRO A 45 -6.09 -7.34 4.79
C PRO A 45 -6.88 -8.55 4.27
N ALA A 46 -8.18 -8.56 4.57
CA ALA A 46 -9.08 -9.57 4.02
C ALA A 46 -8.93 -9.62 2.49
N PRO A 47 -9.07 -10.81 1.86
CA PRO A 47 -9.04 -10.93 0.41
C PRO A 47 -10.01 -9.93 -0.21
N GLN A 48 -9.50 -9.03 -1.04
CA GLN A 48 -10.27 -7.97 -1.69
C GLN A 48 -9.97 -7.96 -3.18
N LEU A 49 -10.95 -7.50 -3.96
CA LEU A 49 -10.72 -7.24 -5.38
C LEU A 49 -9.56 -6.24 -5.55
N PRO A 50 -8.72 -6.43 -6.58
CA PRO A 50 -7.59 -5.54 -6.79
C PRO A 50 -8.08 -4.12 -7.10
N TRP A 51 -7.27 -3.15 -6.67
CA TRP A 51 -7.42 -1.77 -7.12
C TRP A 51 -6.64 -1.60 -8.40
N LEU A 52 -7.25 -0.96 -9.40
CA LEU A 52 -6.61 -0.70 -10.68
C LEU A 52 -5.89 0.65 -10.61
N VAL A 53 -4.65 0.72 -11.09
CA VAL A 53 -3.97 1.99 -11.34
C VAL A 53 -4.39 2.48 -12.72
N LEU A 54 -4.90 3.71 -12.82
CA LEU A 54 -5.49 4.22 -14.06
C LEU A 54 -4.54 5.06 -14.91
N ASP A 55 -3.49 5.62 -14.29
CA ASP A 55 -2.63 6.62 -14.92
C ASP A 55 -1.18 6.47 -14.41
N GLU A 56 -0.23 6.38 -15.34
CA GLU A 56 1.21 6.25 -15.09
C GLU A 56 1.98 7.53 -15.44
N GLU A 57 1.33 8.69 -15.34
CA GLU A 57 2.06 9.96 -15.42
C GLU A 57 3.15 10.01 -14.35
N HIS A 58 4.42 9.93 -14.78
CA HIS A 58 5.59 9.83 -13.90
C HIS A 58 6.00 11.19 -13.32
N ASP A 59 5.62 12.29 -13.98
CA ASP A 59 5.88 13.67 -13.55
C ASP A 59 4.85 14.22 -12.56
N THR A 60 4.04 13.35 -11.96
CA THR A 60 3.14 13.70 -10.86
C THR A 60 3.38 12.82 -9.65
N ARG A 61 3.10 13.36 -8.47
CA ARG A 61 3.07 12.61 -7.21
C ARG A 61 1.74 11.91 -7.02
N GLN A 62 0.67 12.39 -7.64
CA GLN A 62 -0.64 11.79 -7.49
C GLN A 62 -0.78 10.55 -8.38
N ARG A 63 -1.41 9.51 -7.83
CA ARG A 63 -1.85 8.34 -8.58
C ARG A 63 -3.34 8.15 -8.42
N LYS A 64 -3.99 7.85 -9.53
CA LYS A 64 -5.41 7.54 -9.60
C LYS A 64 -5.59 6.04 -9.52
N PHE A 65 -6.45 5.62 -8.61
CA PHE A 65 -6.84 4.25 -8.42
C PHE A 65 -8.34 4.11 -8.65
N TYR A 66 -8.75 2.93 -9.11
CA TYR A 66 -10.14 2.54 -9.20
C TYR A 66 -10.38 1.28 -8.35
N SER A 67 -11.33 1.38 -7.43
CA SER A 67 -11.76 0.29 -6.57
C SER A 67 -12.96 -0.42 -7.20
N LEU A 68 -12.76 -1.66 -7.63
CA LEU A 68 -13.84 -2.49 -8.18
C LEU A 68 -14.91 -2.84 -7.14
N SER A 69 -14.52 -2.99 -5.87
CA SER A 69 -15.45 -3.34 -4.80
C SER A 69 -16.38 -2.19 -4.42
N GLU A 70 -15.93 -0.94 -4.58
CA GLU A 70 -16.71 0.24 -4.21
C GLU A 70 -17.27 1.02 -5.41
N ASP A 71 -16.89 0.66 -6.64
CA ASP A 71 -17.18 1.43 -7.85
C ASP A 71 -16.77 2.90 -7.70
N LYS A 72 -15.53 3.13 -7.25
CA LYS A 72 -15.02 4.48 -6.89
C LYS A 72 -13.61 4.73 -7.35
N HIS A 73 -13.37 6.01 -7.66
CA HIS A 73 -12.05 6.54 -7.96
C HIS A 73 -11.42 7.14 -6.70
N TYR A 74 -10.13 6.91 -6.54
CA TYR A 74 -9.31 7.41 -5.44
C TYR A 74 -8.08 8.11 -5.99
N SER A 75 -7.77 9.31 -5.51
CA SER A 75 -6.51 9.98 -5.77
C SER A 75 -5.65 9.93 -4.52
N ILE A 76 -4.47 9.35 -4.64
CA ILE A 76 -3.51 9.21 -3.54
C ILE A 76 -2.23 9.94 -3.94
N ASP A 77 -1.80 10.89 -3.11
CA ASP A 77 -0.52 11.57 -3.27
C ASP A 77 0.61 10.63 -2.83
N ILE A 78 1.45 10.12 -3.71
CA ILE A 78 2.56 9.20 -3.43
C ILE A 78 3.86 9.84 -3.91
N PRO A 79 4.49 10.72 -3.10
CA PRO A 79 5.68 11.46 -3.49
C PRO A 79 6.84 10.59 -3.95
N GLU A 80 6.97 9.38 -3.42
CA GLU A 80 8.03 8.44 -3.71
C GLU A 80 7.97 7.87 -5.14
N LEU A 81 6.81 7.98 -5.80
CA LEU A 81 6.61 7.59 -7.20
C LEU A 81 6.97 8.68 -8.21
N TYR A 82 7.30 9.89 -7.73
CA TYR A 82 7.69 10.99 -8.62
C TYR A 82 8.96 10.62 -9.40
N GLY A 83 8.90 10.75 -10.73
CA GLY A 83 9.98 10.38 -11.64
C GLY A 83 10.27 8.88 -11.71
N ARG A 84 9.33 8.03 -11.27
CA ARG A 84 9.47 6.56 -11.29
C ARG A 84 8.36 5.89 -12.08
N TYR A 85 8.72 4.79 -12.74
CA TYR A 85 7.81 3.93 -13.50
C TYR A 85 7.38 2.73 -12.66
N ILE A 86 6.10 2.36 -12.74
CA ILE A 86 5.59 1.14 -12.12
C ILE A 86 5.88 -0.02 -13.07
N CYS A 87 6.70 -0.98 -12.63
CA CYS A 87 7.07 -2.15 -13.42
C CYS A 87 6.25 -3.40 -13.07
N GLY A 88 5.57 -3.39 -11.92
CA GLY A 88 4.72 -4.49 -11.50
C GLY A 88 4.15 -4.29 -10.10
N SER A 89 3.20 -5.16 -9.75
CA SER A 89 2.53 -5.12 -8.45
C SER A 89 2.32 -6.51 -7.86
N SER A 90 2.45 -6.64 -6.53
CA SER A 90 2.17 -7.90 -5.83
C SER A 90 1.81 -7.63 -4.37
N HIS A 91 0.73 -8.23 -3.85
CA HIS A 91 0.33 -8.14 -2.44
C HIS A 91 0.28 -6.71 -1.86
N GLY A 92 -0.16 -5.75 -2.66
CA GLY A 92 -0.23 -4.33 -2.27
C GLY A 92 1.07 -3.55 -2.41
N TRP A 93 2.14 -4.18 -2.90
CA TRP A 93 3.41 -3.55 -3.22
C TRP A 93 3.51 -3.24 -4.70
N PHE A 94 4.21 -2.15 -5.04
CA PHE A 94 4.68 -1.84 -6.36
C PHE A 94 6.19 -2.00 -6.44
N PHE A 95 6.65 -2.66 -7.50
CA PHE A 95 8.03 -2.58 -7.94
C PHE A 95 8.14 -1.39 -8.89
N VAL A 96 8.96 -0.41 -8.54
CA VAL A 96 9.13 0.81 -9.33
C VAL A 96 10.60 1.12 -9.56
N VAL A 97 10.90 1.73 -10.71
CA VAL A 97 12.26 2.07 -11.13
C VAL A 97 12.34 3.53 -11.54
N ASP A 98 13.49 4.16 -11.27
CA ASP A 98 13.79 5.49 -11.80
C ASP A 98 14.51 5.41 -13.16
N ILE A 99 14.84 6.58 -13.73
CA ILE A 99 15.59 6.69 -15.00
C ILE A 99 17.00 6.09 -14.95
N LYS A 100 17.54 5.85 -13.76
CA LYS A 100 18.86 5.22 -13.53
C LYS A 100 18.73 3.71 -13.31
N ILE A 101 17.53 3.15 -13.45
CA ILE A 101 17.21 1.73 -13.22
C ILE A 101 17.44 1.35 -11.73
N THR A 102 17.29 2.31 -10.83
CA THR A 102 17.32 2.06 -9.39
C THR A 102 15.93 1.60 -8.95
N GLY A 103 15.83 0.33 -8.56
CA GLY A 103 14.59 -0.29 -8.15
C GLY A 103 14.26 -0.07 -6.67
N ILE A 104 12.99 0.18 -6.37
CA ILE A 104 12.45 0.13 -5.01
C ILE A 104 11.14 -0.66 -4.99
N LEU A 105 10.82 -1.23 -3.84
CA LEU A 105 9.49 -1.70 -3.50
C LEU A 105 8.79 -0.64 -2.67
N ILE A 106 7.56 -0.30 -3.04
CA ILE A 106 6.75 0.67 -2.31
C ILE A 106 5.35 0.14 -2.05
N ASN A 107 4.84 0.35 -0.84
CA ASN A 107 3.44 0.19 -0.53
C ASN A 107 2.76 1.57 -0.53
N PRO A 108 1.88 1.87 -1.51
CA PRO A 108 1.29 3.21 -1.67
C PRO A 108 0.38 3.61 -0.49
N PHE A 109 -0.04 2.63 0.32
CA PHE A 109 -0.96 2.83 1.42
C PHE A 109 -0.27 2.94 2.77
N THR A 110 0.74 2.10 3.05
CA THR A 110 1.51 2.16 4.30
C THR A 110 2.65 3.16 4.24
N ARG A 111 3.05 3.61 3.03
CA ARG A 111 4.24 4.44 2.75
C ARG A 111 5.57 3.78 3.03
N GLU A 112 5.55 2.49 3.32
CA GLU A 112 6.78 1.72 3.46
C GLU A 112 7.48 1.62 2.11
N CYS A 113 8.79 1.88 2.14
CA CYS A 113 9.65 1.83 0.98
C CYS A 113 10.87 0.97 1.31
N TYR A 114 11.24 0.09 0.38
CA TYR A 114 12.44 -0.75 0.49
C TYR A 114 13.27 -0.60 -0.77
N GLU A 115 14.52 -0.21 -0.61
CA GLU A 115 15.48 -0.18 -1.70
C GLU A 115 15.83 -1.60 -2.11
N LEU A 116 15.87 -1.85 -3.42
CA LEU A 116 16.32 -3.13 -3.94
C LEU A 116 17.85 -3.11 -4.10
N PRO A 117 18.51 -4.26 -3.90
CA PRO A 117 19.93 -4.36 -4.13
C PRO A 117 20.26 -3.98 -5.58
N VAL A 118 21.31 -3.19 -5.76
CA VAL A 118 21.78 -2.77 -7.08
C VAL A 118 22.21 -4.01 -7.86
N TYR A 119 21.66 -4.17 -9.06
CA TYR A 119 22.10 -5.23 -9.95
C TYR A 119 23.51 -4.91 -10.45
N HIS A 120 24.50 -5.66 -9.95
CA HIS A 120 25.83 -5.68 -10.54
C HIS A 120 25.83 -6.75 -11.64
N PRO A 121 25.89 -6.39 -12.94
CA PRO A 121 26.06 -7.38 -13.98
C PRO A 121 27.35 -8.16 -13.70
N TYR A 122 27.24 -9.48 -13.69
CA TYR A 122 28.37 -10.40 -13.51
C TYR A 122 29.55 -9.97 -14.39
N GLN A 123 30.72 -9.72 -13.80
CA GLN A 123 31.96 -9.63 -14.56
C GLN A 123 32.37 -11.06 -14.94
N PRO A 124 32.49 -11.41 -16.23
CA PRO A 124 32.99 -12.72 -16.61
C PRO A 124 34.43 -12.84 -16.10
N LEU A 125 34.72 -13.95 -15.40
CA LEU A 125 36.07 -14.32 -15.03
C LEU A 125 36.91 -14.38 -16.30
N VAL A 126 37.87 -13.47 -16.43
CA VAL A 126 38.91 -13.56 -17.46
C VAL A 126 39.78 -14.75 -17.05
N THR A 127 39.53 -15.92 -17.66
CA THR A 127 40.44 -17.06 -17.55
C THR A 127 41.70 -16.73 -18.34
N MET A 128 42.84 -16.66 -17.66
CA MET A 128 44.18 -16.68 -18.27
C MET A 128 44.47 -18.03 -18.90
#